data_AF-A0A960VA66-F1
#
_entry.id   AF-A0A960VA66-F1
#
_cell.length_a   1.000
_cell.length_b   1.000
_cell.length_c   1.000
_cell.angle_alpha   90.00
_cell.angle_beta   90.00
_cell.angle_gamma   90.00
#
_symmetry.space_group_name_H-M   'P 1'
#
loop_
_entity.id
_entity.type
_entity.pdbx_description
1 polymer ?
#
loop_
_entity_poly.entity_id
_entity_poly.type
_entity_poly.pdbx_seq_one_letter_code
_entity_poly.pdbx_strand_id
1 'polypeptide(L)' 'FNDLDFDLEFAKEINTYSLNIAKEFIPGEIFGKLKSDYKIFTYTVNQKEDMLRMLQNNVDGIFTNYPQELSLLKQSM' A
#
# COMPACT_ATOMS: atom_id res chain seq x y z
N PHE A 1 -2.62 6.99 -9.07
CA PHE A 1 -3.91 7.70 -9.16
C PHE A 1 -3.68 8.93 -10.01
N ASN A 2 -4.48 9.10 -11.06
CA ASN A 2 -4.41 10.32 -11.87
C ASN A 2 -5.33 11.41 -11.29
N ASP A 3 -6.40 10.99 -10.59
CA ASP A 3 -7.31 11.85 -9.84
C ASP A 3 -7.80 11.08 -8.60
N LEU A 4 -7.26 11.41 -7.43
CA LEU A 4 -7.53 10.66 -6.20
C LEU A 4 -9.00 10.74 -5.79
N ASP A 5 -9.65 11.89 -5.95
CA ASP A 5 -11.03 12.07 -5.47
C ASP A 5 -11.99 11.25 -6.33
N PHE A 6 -11.82 11.29 -7.66
CA PHE A 6 -12.58 10.44 -8.58
C PHE A 6 -12.35 8.95 -8.29
N ASP A 7 -11.09 8.53 -8.15
CA ASP A 7 -10.73 7.12 -7.95
C ASP A 7 -11.31 6.59 -6.62
N LEU A 8 -11.42 7.43 -5.57
CA LEU A 8 -12.03 7.07 -4.30
C LEU A 8 -13.56 7.08 -4.32
N GLU A 9 -14.18 8.01 -5.07
CA GLU A 9 -15.62 8.01 -5.27
C GLU A 9 -16.06 6.74 -6.01
N PHE A 10 -15.35 6.38 -7.08
CA PHE A 10 -15.57 5.15 -7.81
C PHE A 10 -15.36 3.91 -6.92
N ALA A 11 -14.32 3.90 -6.07
CA ALA A 11 -14.09 2.81 -5.14
C ALA A 11 -15.28 2.60 -4.16
N LYS A 12 -15.90 3.70 -3.70
CA LYS A 12 -17.12 3.65 -2.86
C LYS A 12 -18.32 3.13 -3.65
N GLU A 13 -18.52 3.60 -4.88
CA GLU A 13 -19.63 3.21 -5.75
C GLU A 13 -19.69 1.70 -5.96
N ILE A 14 -18.54 1.08 -6.19
CA ILE A 14 -18.44 -0.37 -6.44
C ILE A 14 -18.28 -1.20 -5.16
N ASN A 15 -18.39 -0.57 -3.98
CA ASN A 15 -18.22 -1.22 -2.67
C ASN A 15 -16.88 -1.97 -2.54
N THR A 16 -15.79 -1.28 -2.88
CA THR A 16 -14.44 -1.85 -2.90
C THR A 16 -13.98 -2.26 -1.51
N TYR A 17 -13.45 -3.48 -1.37
CA TYR A 17 -12.86 -3.95 -0.12
C TYR A 17 -11.41 -3.46 0.10
N SER A 18 -10.63 -3.38 -0.98
CA SER A 18 -9.20 -3.06 -0.91
C SER A 18 -8.71 -2.27 -2.12
N LEU A 19 -7.74 -1.38 -1.88
CA LEU A 19 -7.04 -0.64 -2.91
C LEU A 19 -5.63 -1.22 -3.12
N ASN A 20 -5.30 -1.47 -4.39
CA ASN A 20 -3.98 -1.93 -4.80
C ASN A 20 -3.26 -0.75 -5.46
N ILE A 21 -2.21 -0.25 -4.82
CA ILE A 21 -1.61 1.06 -5.14
C ILE A 21 -0.12 0.90 -5.46
N ALA A 22 0.34 1.49 -6.56
CA ALA A 22 1.77 1.49 -6.86
C ALA A 22 2.57 2.21 -5.75
N LYS A 23 3.73 1.65 -5.38
CA LYS A 23 4.54 2.10 -4.22
C LYS A 23 4.96 3.57 -4.25
N GLU A 24 4.98 4.18 -5.44
CA GLU A 24 5.31 5.59 -5.67
C GLU A 24 4.16 6.51 -5.21
N PHE A 25 2.92 6.02 -5.21
CA PHE A 25 1.72 6.73 -4.73
C PHE A 25 1.40 6.46 -3.27
N ILE A 26 2.28 5.73 -2.56
CA ILE A 26 2.24 5.61 -1.11
C ILE A 26 3.16 6.69 -0.49
N PRO A 27 2.67 7.94 -0.29
CA PRO A 27 3.16 8.74 0.84
C PRO A 27 2.14 9.74 1.46
N GLY A 28 2.24 9.95 2.79
CA GLY A 28 1.73 11.15 3.49
C GLY A 28 0.22 11.22 3.80
N GLU A 29 -0.21 12.34 4.42
CA GLU A 29 -1.47 12.61 5.18
C GLU A 29 -2.79 11.93 4.73
N ILE A 30 -2.88 11.53 3.47
CA ILE A 30 -4.02 10.82 2.87
C ILE A 30 -4.15 9.39 3.40
N PHE A 31 -3.05 8.75 3.83
CA PHE A 31 -3.06 7.36 4.28
C PHE A 31 -4.04 7.11 5.42
N GLY A 32 -4.18 8.06 6.35
CA GLY A 32 -5.15 7.97 7.45
C GLY A 32 -6.59 7.90 6.97
N LYS A 33 -6.95 8.65 5.92
CA LYS A 33 -8.29 8.64 5.32
C LYS A 33 -8.57 7.35 4.55
N LEU A 34 -7.56 6.80 3.89
CA LEU A 34 -7.72 5.56 3.14
C LEU A 34 -7.81 4.34 4.05
N LYS A 35 -7.01 4.32 5.13
CA LYS A 35 -6.93 3.20 6.06
C LYS A 35 -8.19 2.97 6.90
N SER A 36 -9.02 4.00 7.12
CA SER A 36 -10.29 3.81 7.83
C SER A 36 -11.28 3.00 6.99
N ASP A 37 -11.20 3.14 5.67
CA ASP A 37 -12.24 2.67 4.75
C ASP A 37 -11.79 1.44 3.95
N TYR A 38 -10.48 1.27 3.73
CA TYR A 38 -9.94 0.26 2.81
C TYR A 38 -8.70 -0.47 3.33
N LYS A 39 -8.56 -1.72 2.90
CA LYS A 39 -7.28 -2.45 2.95
C LYS A 39 -6.34 -1.95 1.86
N ILE A 40 -5.08 -1.68 2.21
CA ILE A 40 -4.09 -1.14 1.28
C ILE A 40 -3.02 -2.17 0.97
N PHE A 41 -2.96 -2.61 -0.29
CA PHE A 41 -1.90 -3.48 -0.81
C PHE A 41 -1.07 -2.72 -1.82
N THR A 42 0.23 -2.97 -1.89
CA THR A 42 1.13 -2.20 -2.76
C THR A 42 2.01 -3.06 -3.64
N TYR A 43 2.32 -2.57 -4.84
CA TYR A 43 3.11 -3.28 -5.85
C TYR A 43 3.99 -2.34 -6.68
N THR A 44 4.96 -2.84 -7.46
CA THR A 44 5.77 -4.04 -7.12
C THR A 44 6.96 -3.54 -6.31
N VAL A 45 7.11 -4.05 -5.09
CA VAL A 45 8.08 -3.55 -4.12
C VAL A 45 9.27 -4.50 -4.05
N ASN A 46 10.34 -4.14 -4.75
CA ASN A 46 11.52 -4.98 -4.87
C ASN A 46 12.77 -4.42 -4.19
N GLN A 47 12.79 -3.11 -3.88
CA GLN A 47 13.92 -2.49 -3.21
C GLN A 47 13.74 -2.55 -1.70
N LYS A 48 14.81 -2.85 -0.96
CA LYS A 48 14.80 -2.97 0.51
C LYS A 48 14.29 -1.71 1.19
N GLU A 49 14.70 -0.55 0.70
CA GLU A 49 14.31 0.76 1.24
C GLU A 49 12.80 0.98 1.08
N ASP A 50 12.23 0.60 -0.07
CA ASP A 50 10.79 0.65 -0.30
C ASP A 50 10.05 -0.36 0.60
N MET A 51 10.57 -1.58 0.77
CA MET A 51 9.96 -2.57 1.68
C MET A 51 9.89 -2.03 3.11
N LEU A 52 10.99 -1.46 3.61
CA LEU A 52 11.03 -0.83 4.93
C LEU A 52 10.04 0.33 5.03
N ARG A 53 9.99 1.20 4.01
CA ARG A 53 9.02 2.30 3.95
C ARG A 53 7.58 1.77 4.02
N MET A 54 7.24 0.73 3.27
CA MET A 54 5.89 0.17 3.25
C MET A 54 5.51 -0.48 4.59
N LEU A 55 6.44 -1.23 5.20
CA LEU A 55 6.26 -1.82 6.53
C LEU A 55 6.03 -0.74 7.61
N GLN A 56 6.84 0.32 7.60
CA GLN A 56 6.70 1.45 8.53
C GLN A 56 5.38 2.20 8.34
N ASN A 57 4.89 2.30 7.11
CA ASN A 57 3.57 2.87 6.82
C ASN A 57 2.42 1.91 7.15
N ASN A 58 2.67 0.71 7.69
CA ASN A 58 1.64 -0.26 8.07
C ASN A 58 0.66 -0.60 6.93
N VAL A 59 1.11 -0.71 5.68
CA VAL A 59 0.26 -1.25 4.60
C VAL A 59 -0.24 -2.67 4.94
N ASP A 60 -1.42 -3.05 4.46
CA ASP A 60 -2.01 -4.37 4.75
C ASP A 60 -1.30 -5.51 4.00
N GLY A 61 -0.60 -5.21 2.90
CA GLY A 61 0.29 -6.17 2.27
C GLY A 61 1.16 -5.59 1.18
N ILE A 62 2.20 -6.35 0.81
CA ILE A 62 3.24 -5.95 -0.13
C ILE A 62 3.39 -7.06 -1.17
N PHE A 63 3.21 -6.72 -2.44
CA PHE A 63 3.53 -7.58 -3.57
C PHE A 63 4.98 -7.35 -3.98
N THR A 64 5.77 -8.41 -3.95
CA THR A 64 7.21 -8.39 -4.23
C THR A 64 7.62 -9.63 -5.01
N ASN A 65 8.65 -9.49 -5.85
CA ASN A 65 9.33 -10.62 -6.46
C ASN A 65 10.35 -11.28 -5.53
N TYR A 66 10.58 -10.70 -4.33
CA TYR A 66 11.58 -11.13 -3.35
C TYR A 66 10.93 -11.42 -1.98
N PRO A 67 10.01 -12.40 -1.89
CA PRO A 67 9.24 -12.65 -0.66
C PRO A 67 10.12 -13.06 0.53
N GLN A 68 11.24 -13.73 0.29
CA GLN A 68 12.16 -14.13 1.36
C GLN A 68 12.84 -12.92 2.00
N GLU A 69 13.29 -11.95 1.20
CA GLU A 69 13.91 -10.72 1.70
C GLU A 69 12.92 -9.91 2.54
N LEU A 70 11.67 -9.76 2.04
CA LEU A 70 10.60 -9.10 2.77
C LEU A 70 10.31 -9.80 4.12
N SER A 71 10.26 -11.13 4.12
CA SER A 71 10.02 -11.92 5.34
C SER A 71 11.11 -11.70 6.39
N LEU A 72 12.38 -11.69 5.98
CA LEU A 72 13.51 -11.43 6.88
C LEU A 72 13.47 -10.02 7.45
N LEU A 73 13.16 -9.01 6.64
CA LEU A 73 13.02 -7.64 7.10
C LEU A 73 11.90 -7.51 8.14
N LYS A 74 10.74 -8.10 7.88
CA LYS A 74 9.59 -8.07 8.81
C LYS A 74 9.89 -8.73 10.16
N GLN A 75 10.69 -9.79 10.18
CA GLN A 75 11.10 -10.47 11.42
C GLN A 75 12.13 -9.68 12.23
N SER A 76 12.83 -8.73 11.59
CA SER A 76 13.86 -7.89 12.21
C SER A 76 13.34 -6.56 12.78
N MET A 77 12.05 -6.27 12.59
CA MET A 77 11.36 -5.07 13.11
C MET A 77 10.63 -5.40 14.42
#